data_AF-T1JJJ0-F1
#
_entry.id   AF-T1JJJ0-F1
#
_cell.length_a   1.000
_cell.length_b   1.000
_cell.length_c   1.000
_cell.angle_alpha   90.00
_cell.angle_beta   90.00
_cell.angle_gamma   90.00
#
_symmetry.space_group_name_H-M   'P 1'
#
loop_
_entity.id
_entity.type
_entity.pdbx_description
1 polymer ?
#
loop_
_entity_poly.entity_id
_entity_poly.type
_entity_poly.pdbx_seq_one_letter_code
_entity_poly.pdbx_strand_id
1 'polypeptide(L)'
;MWSVGCIMAELWRRTPLFKGRTEQSQLGLIHHFCGAICRENWPAVDQLALFNNLTFPDKPLRVVKERMKNWIQDELGLDLLDKLLILDPDQRIIAKDAISHAFFSTDPMPGQLDKILSTLKMSNFEFTSTD
;
A
#
# COMPACT_ATOMS: atom_id res chain seq x y z
N MET A 1 0.11 4.76 -9.78
CA MET A 1 0.01 5.12 -8.34
C MET A 1 -0.39 3.95 -7.46
N TRP A 2 -1.39 3.13 -7.83
CA TRP A 2 -1.75 1.93 -7.04
C TRP A 2 -0.55 1.03 -6.72
N SER A 3 0.23 0.64 -7.74
CA SER A 3 1.43 -0.20 -7.54
C SER A 3 2.48 0.46 -6.64
N VAL A 4 2.57 1.79 -6.65
CA VAL A 4 3.45 2.54 -5.74
C VAL A 4 2.97 2.39 -4.29
N GLY A 5 1.65 2.43 -4.05
CA GLY A 5 1.08 2.13 -2.73
C GLY A 5 1.38 0.71 -2.25
N CYS A 6 1.27 -0.29 -3.14
CA CYS A 6 1.66 -1.67 -2.81
C CYS A 6 3.14 -1.77 -2.45
N ILE A 7 4.04 -1.22 -3.29
CA ILE A 7 5.49 -1.23 -3.05
C ILE A 7 5.81 -0.48 -1.75
N MET A 8 5.20 0.68 -1.52
CA MET A 8 5.37 1.46 -0.31
C MET A 8 5.05 0.61 0.92
N ALA A 9 3.89 -0.06 0.97
CA ALA A 9 3.56 -0.97 2.07
C ALA A 9 4.57 -2.13 2.22
N GLU A 10 5.07 -2.66 1.11
CA GLU A 10 6.03 -3.77 1.09
C GLU A 10 7.40 -3.39 1.66
N LEU A 11 7.81 -2.13 1.55
CA LEU A 11 9.07 -1.65 2.14
C LEU A 11 9.12 -1.89 3.66
N TRP A 12 7.99 -1.71 4.36
CA TRP A 12 7.91 -2.03 5.79
C TRP A 12 7.54 -3.50 6.06
N ARG A 13 6.59 -4.08 5.30
CA ARG A 13 6.12 -5.46 5.55
C ARG A 13 7.11 -6.54 5.11
N ARG A 14 8.09 -6.21 4.27
CA ARG A 14 9.05 -7.12 3.63
C ARG A 14 8.43 -8.27 2.85
N THR A 15 7.13 -8.21 2.60
CA THR A 15 6.37 -9.24 1.88
C THR A 15 5.25 -8.58 1.09
N PRO A 16 4.87 -9.14 -0.08
CA PRO A 16 3.83 -8.56 -0.92
C PRO A 16 2.55 -8.24 -0.16
N LEU A 17 1.99 -7.04 -0.39
CA LEU A 17 0.80 -6.55 0.32
C LEU A 17 -0.40 -7.46 0.04
N PHE A 18 -0.59 -7.80 -1.24
CA PHE A 18 -1.66 -8.66 -1.73
C PHE A 18 -1.04 -9.86 -2.49
N LYS A 19 -1.37 -11.08 -2.06
CA LYS A 19 -0.82 -12.34 -2.59
C LYS A 19 -1.93 -13.23 -3.18
N GLY A 20 -2.78 -12.66 -4.03
CA GLY A 20 -3.82 -13.39 -4.73
C GLY A 20 -3.20 -14.37 -5.73
N ARG A 21 -3.74 -15.59 -5.78
CA ARG A 21 -3.30 -16.62 -6.74
C ARG A 21 -4.14 -16.62 -8.02
N THR A 22 -5.28 -15.94 -7.97
CA THR A 22 -6.27 -15.78 -9.04
C THR A 22 -6.79 -14.35 -8.99
N GLU A 23 -7.38 -13.87 -10.08
CA GLU A 23 -8.00 -12.53 -10.11
C GLU A 23 -9.07 -12.37 -9.03
N GLN A 24 -9.94 -13.38 -8.85
CA GLN A 24 -10.98 -13.36 -7.82
C GLN A 24 -10.40 -13.28 -6.40
N SER A 25 -9.35 -14.06 -6.11
CA SER A 25 -8.71 -14.01 -4.78
C SER A 25 -7.96 -12.69 -4.56
N GLN A 26 -7.33 -12.13 -5.60
CA GLN A 26 -6.68 -10.83 -5.55
C GLN A 26 -7.69 -9.71 -5.26
N LEU A 27 -8.82 -9.71 -5.96
CA LEU A 27 -9.92 -8.77 -5.72
C LEU A 27 -10.50 -8.93 -4.31
N GLY A 28 -10.66 -10.16 -3.83
CA GLY A 28 -11.06 -10.44 -2.45
C GLY A 28 -10.11 -9.84 -1.43
N LEU A 29 -8.80 -9.95 -1.61
CA LEU A 29 -7.82 -9.32 -0.72
C LEU A 29 -7.91 -7.79 -0.72
N ILE A 30 -8.08 -7.19 -1.91
CA ILE A 30 -8.24 -5.75 -2.05
C ILE A 30 -9.53 -5.29 -1.37
N HIS A 31 -10.64 -5.98 -1.61
CA HIS A 31 -11.95 -5.72 -1.02
C HIS A 31 -11.90 -5.68 0.51
N HIS A 32 -11.29 -6.68 1.15
CA HIS A 32 -11.24 -6.73 2.63
C HIS A 32 -10.22 -5.76 3.25
N PHE A 33 -9.26 -5.25 2.48
CA PHE A 33 -8.21 -4.36 2.99
C PHE A 33 -8.55 -2.88 2.74
N CYS A 34 -8.94 -2.57 1.51
CA CYS A 34 -9.23 -1.20 1.05
C CYS A 34 -10.69 -0.79 1.28
N GLY A 35 -11.54 -1.71 1.73
CA GLY A 35 -12.98 -1.52 1.90
C GLY A 35 -13.78 -2.09 0.73
N ALA A 36 -15.10 -2.21 0.91
CA ALA A 36 -15.98 -2.82 -0.06
C ALA A 36 -15.89 -2.17 -1.45
N ILE A 37 -15.81 -2.99 -2.50
CA ILE A 37 -15.82 -2.54 -3.91
C ILE A 37 -17.29 -2.34 -4.28
N CYS A 38 -17.79 -1.12 -4.06
CA CYS A 38 -19.20 -0.75 -4.19
C CYS A 38 -19.32 0.72 -4.62
N ARG A 39 -20.51 1.12 -5.08
CA ARG A 39 -20.76 2.50 -5.56
C ARG A 39 -20.44 3.58 -4.53
N GLU A 40 -20.55 3.29 -3.23
CA GLU A 40 -20.23 4.26 -2.20
C GLU A 40 -18.74 4.58 -2.11
N ASN A 41 -17.88 3.59 -2.38
CA ASN A 41 -16.42 3.75 -2.34
C ASN A 41 -15.80 3.99 -3.72
N TRP A 42 -16.53 3.66 -4.79
CA TRP A 42 -16.15 3.90 -6.19
C TRP A 42 -17.42 4.10 -7.03
N PRO A 43 -17.86 5.36 -7.24
CA PRO A 43 -19.15 5.67 -7.87
C PRO A 43 -19.35 5.09 -9.27
N ALA A 44 -18.30 5.05 -10.09
CA ALA A 44 -18.34 4.55 -11.47
C ALA A 44 -18.06 3.04 -11.59
N VAL A 45 -17.99 2.30 -10.49
CA VAL A 45 -17.59 0.88 -10.50
C VAL A 45 -18.54 -0.01 -11.29
N ASP A 46 -19.83 0.35 -11.34
CA ASP A 46 -20.89 -0.38 -12.04
C ASP A 46 -20.85 -0.20 -13.56
N GLN A 47 -20.10 0.78 -14.06
CA GLN A 47 -19.87 0.99 -15.48
C GLN A 47 -18.82 0.01 -16.04
N LEU A 48 -18.08 -0.68 -15.16
CA LEU A 48 -17.09 -1.67 -15.55
C LEU A 48 -17.78 -2.95 -16.03
N ALA A 49 -17.44 -3.41 -17.23
CA ALA A 49 -18.06 -4.57 -17.87
C ALA A 49 -18.06 -5.85 -17.02
N LEU A 50 -17.02 -6.04 -16.20
CA LEU A 50 -16.86 -7.23 -15.37
C LEU A 50 -17.47 -7.10 -13.97
N PHE A 51 -17.92 -5.91 -13.55
CA PHE A 51 -18.41 -5.69 -12.18
C PHE A 51 -19.62 -6.56 -11.86
N ASN A 52 -20.55 -6.73 -12.82
CA ASN A 52 -21.72 -7.57 -12.63
C ASN A 52 -21.41 -9.06 -12.44
N ASN A 53 -20.21 -9.50 -12.83
CA ASN A 53 -19.74 -10.88 -12.64
C ASN A 53 -18.99 -11.06 -11.31
N LEU A 54 -18.69 -9.95 -10.61
CA LEU A 54 -18.02 -9.97 -9.33
C LEU A 54 -19.05 -10.00 -8.20
N THR A 55 -19.13 -11.14 -7.52
CA THR A 55 -19.93 -11.27 -6.30
C THR A 55 -19.03 -11.20 -5.08
N PHE A 56 -19.21 -10.18 -4.26
CA PHE A 56 -18.63 -10.10 -2.91
C PHE A 56 -19.74 -10.35 -1.89
N PRO A 57 -19.56 -11.30 -0.95
CA PRO A 57 -20.61 -11.69 0.00
C PRO A 57 -20.82 -10.67 1.12
N ASP A 58 -19.85 -9.77 1.33
CA ASP A 58 -19.77 -8.88 2.47
C ASP A 58 -19.49 -7.41 2.05
N LYS A 59 -19.60 -6.48 3.00
CA LYS A 59 -19.31 -5.05 2.81
C LYS A 59 -18.33 -4.56 3.88
N PRO A 60 -17.04 -4.96 3.80
CA PRO A 60 -16.05 -4.66 4.81
C PRO A 60 -15.74 -3.16 4.84
N LEU A 61 -15.42 -2.68 6.05
CA LEU A 61 -14.87 -1.35 6.24
C LEU A 61 -13.42 -1.30 5.76
N ARG A 62 -12.97 -0.10 5.39
CA ARG A 62 -11.58 0.15 5.01
C ARG A 62 -10.69 0.08 6.25
N VAL A 63 -9.62 -0.73 6.17
CA VAL A 63 -8.71 -1.01 7.31
C VAL A 63 -7.24 -0.77 6.98
N VAL A 64 -6.94 -0.02 5.91
CA VAL A 64 -5.55 0.24 5.46
C VAL A 64 -4.67 0.79 6.59
N LYS A 65 -5.10 1.88 7.23
CA LYS A 65 -4.34 2.50 8.33
C LYS A 65 -4.26 1.58 9.55
N GLU A 66 -5.39 1.00 9.95
CA GLU A 66 -5.46 0.10 11.12
C GLU A 66 -4.49 -1.08 10.98
N ARG A 67 -4.51 -1.77 9.83
CA ARG A 67 -3.61 -2.90 9.60
C ARG A 67 -2.16 -2.44 9.46
N MET A 68 -1.89 -1.30 8.83
CA MET A 68 -0.52 -0.85 8.59
C MET A 68 0.15 -0.19 9.82
N LYS A 69 -0.62 0.23 10.83
CA LYS A 69 -0.10 0.82 12.09
C LYS A 69 0.87 -0.11 12.84
N ASN A 70 0.80 -1.43 12.63
CA ASN A 70 1.76 -2.37 13.22
C ASN A 70 3.17 -2.27 12.59
N TRP A 71 3.28 -1.71 11.38
CA TRP A 71 4.52 -1.63 10.62
C TRP A 71 5.00 -0.19 10.41
N ILE A 72 4.07 0.75 10.25
CA ILE A 72 4.36 2.17 10.01
C ILE A 72 3.87 2.95 11.23
N GLN A 73 4.81 3.43 12.04
CA GLN A 73 4.50 4.26 13.21
C GLN A 73 4.30 5.74 12.85
N ASP A 74 4.83 6.17 11.70
CA ASP A 74 4.66 7.53 11.20
C ASP A 74 3.25 7.70 10.60
N GLU A 75 2.46 8.58 11.21
CA GLU A 75 1.10 8.89 10.77
C GLU A 75 1.08 9.55 9.37
N LEU A 76 2.11 10.32 8.98
CA LEU A 76 2.19 10.90 7.63
C LEU A 76 2.46 9.84 6.56
N GLY A 77 3.27 8.83 6.90
CA GLY A 77 3.50 7.67 6.05
C GLY A 77 2.24 6.82 5.87
N LEU A 78 1.49 6.60 6.95
CA LEU A 78 0.19 5.93 6.91
C LEU A 78 -0.83 6.70 6.07
N ASP A 79 -0.87 8.02 6.22
CA ASP A 79 -1.77 8.90 5.49
C ASP A 79 -1.46 8.92 3.98
N LEU A 80 -0.19 9.00 3.58
CA LEU A 80 0.21 8.88 2.18
C LEU A 80 -0.17 7.51 1.60
N LEU A 81 0.10 6.43 2.33
CA LEU A 81 -0.26 5.08 1.92
C LEU A 81 -1.78 4.91 1.74
N ASP A 82 -2.57 5.49 2.65
CA ASP A 82 -4.03 5.49 2.59
C ASP A 82 -4.52 6.16 1.29
N LYS A 83 -3.95 7.32 0.94
CA LYS A 83 -4.27 8.03 -0.31
C LYS A 83 -3.84 7.28 -1.59
N LEU A 84 -2.75 6.51 -1.54
CA LEU A 84 -2.27 5.71 -2.66
C LEU A 84 -3.15 4.48 -2.96
N LEU A 85 -3.79 3.93 -1.92
CA LEU A 85 -4.60 2.71 -1.98
C LEU A 85 -6.12 2.98 -2.01
N ILE A 86 -6.53 4.15 -2.53
CA ILE A 86 -7.93 4.45 -2.82
C ILE A 86 -8.40 3.58 -4.01
N LEU A 87 -9.59 2.99 -3.90
CA LEU A 87 -10.17 2.11 -4.90
C LEU A 87 -10.49 2.87 -6.19
N ASP A 88 -11.27 3.94 -6.07
CA ASP A 88 -11.60 4.83 -7.17
C ASP A 88 -10.32 5.49 -7.73
N PRO A 89 -9.94 5.21 -8.99
CA PRO A 89 -8.76 5.80 -9.60
C PRO A 89 -8.84 7.33 -9.71
N ASP A 90 -10.04 7.92 -9.85
CA ASP A 90 -10.22 9.36 -10.02
C ASP A 90 -10.00 10.13 -8.71
N GLN A 91 -10.18 9.45 -7.57
CA GLN A 91 -9.92 9.99 -6.23
C GLN A 91 -8.52 9.64 -5.71
N ARG A 92 -7.80 8.75 -6.40
CA ARG A 92 -6.48 8.30 -5.98
C ARG A 92 -5.44 9.38 -6.23
N ILE A 93 -4.58 9.64 -5.24
CA ILE A 93 -3.53 10.66 -5.34
C ILE A 93 -2.63 10.43 -6.57
N ILE A 94 -2.38 11.50 -7.33
CA ILE A 94 -1.49 11.49 -8.49
C ILE A 94 -0.03 11.70 -8.07
N ALA A 95 0.91 11.36 -8.96
CA ALA A 95 2.34 11.45 -8.65
C ALA A 95 2.80 12.85 -8.22
N LYS A 96 2.29 13.89 -8.87
CA LYS A 96 2.61 15.30 -8.57
C LYS A 96 2.22 15.68 -7.14
N ASP A 97 1.04 15.26 -6.70
CA ASP A 97 0.56 15.60 -5.36
C ASP A 97 1.21 14.70 -4.30
N ALA A 98 1.50 13.44 -4.65
CA ALA A 98 2.18 12.50 -3.77
C ALA A 98 3.59 12.96 -3.39
N ILE A 99 4.37 13.50 -4.33
CA ILE A 99 5.73 13.99 -4.03
C ILE A 99 5.72 15.28 -3.19
N SER A 100 4.63 16.05 -3.25
CA SER A 100 4.41 17.23 -2.42
C SER A 100 3.77 16.90 -1.06
N HIS A 101 3.56 15.62 -0.74
CA HIS A 101 2.97 15.21 0.53
C HIS A 101 3.90 15.53 1.71
N ALA A 102 3.32 15.92 2.84
CA ALA A 102 4.06 16.30 4.06
C ALA A 102 5.00 15.20 4.56
N PHE A 103 4.73 13.94 4.23
CA PHE A 103 5.62 12.79 4.49
C PHE A 103 7.05 13.00 3.97
N PHE A 104 7.23 13.71 2.86
CA PHE A 104 8.55 13.97 2.28
C PHE A 104 9.18 15.30 2.73
N SER A 105 8.45 16.13 3.48
CA SER A 105 8.86 17.49 3.86
C SER A 105 8.74 17.77 5.37
N THR A 106 8.58 16.71 6.17
CA THR A 106 8.49 16.76 7.63
C THR A 106 9.61 15.91 8.20
N ASP A 107 10.17 16.32 9.34
CA ASP A 107 11.21 15.55 9.99
C ASP A 107 10.72 14.16 10.44
N PRO A 108 11.51 13.09 10.26
CA PRO A 108 12.84 13.10 9.65
C PRO A 108 12.79 13.25 8.12
N MET A 109 13.54 14.22 7.60
CA MET A 109 13.63 14.46 6.15
C MET A 109 14.22 13.25 5.40
N PRO A 110 13.90 13.08 4.10
CA PRO A 110 14.45 12.00 3.28
C PRO A 110 15.98 11.97 3.33
N GLY A 111 16.53 10.84 3.82
CA GLY A 111 17.96 10.61 3.94
C GLY A 111 18.56 9.94 2.70
N GLN A 112 19.89 10.03 2.57
CA GLN A 112 20.63 9.26 1.56
C GLN A 112 20.63 7.76 1.91
N LEU A 113 20.57 6.93 0.87
CA LEU A 113 20.54 5.47 1.03
C LEU A 113 21.91 4.87 1.34
N ASP A 114 23.00 5.63 1.24
CA ASP A 114 24.38 5.14 1.39
C ASP A 114 24.58 4.37 2.71
N LYS A 115 24.00 4.85 3.81
CA LYS A 115 24.05 4.17 5.10
C LYS A 115 23.36 2.81 5.06
N ILE A 116 22.16 2.71 4.48
CA ILE A 116 21.44 1.45 4.36
C ILE A 116 22.18 0.51 3.41
N LEU A 117 22.64 1.00 2.27
CA LEU A 117 23.38 0.21 1.28
C LEU A 117 24.71 -0.30 1.85
N SER A 118 25.38 0.47 2.71
CA SER A 118 26.59 0.02 3.39
C SER A 118 26.37 -1.15 4.37
N THR A 119 25.12 -1.34 4.85
CA THR A 119 24.76 -2.51 5.68
C THR A 119 24.48 -3.77 4.86
N LEU A 120 24.29 -3.64 3.55
CA LEU A 120 24.15 -4.78 2.64
C LEU A 120 25.53 -5.37 2.38
N LYS A 121 25.98 -6.19 3.32
CA LYS A 121 27.22 -6.93 3.24
C LYS A 121 27.18 -7.95 2.10
N MET A 122 28.28 -8.08 1.34
CA MET A 122 28.34 -8.83 0.08
C MET A 122 28.42 -10.36 0.29
N SER A 123 28.60 -10.82 1.54
CA SER A 123 28.76 -12.23 1.89
C SER A 123 27.95 -12.65 3.12
N ASN A 124 27.40 -13.87 3.09
CA ASN A 124 26.70 -14.50 4.23
C ASN A 124 27.57 -14.60 5.49
N PHE A 125 28.89 -14.70 5.34
CA PHE A 125 29.82 -14.81 6.47
C PHE A 125 29.78 -13.58 7.38
N GLU A 126 29.58 -12.40 6.79
CA GLU A 126 29.62 -11.14 7.52
C GLU A 126 28.29 -10.83 8.26
N PHE A 127 27.24 -11.60 7.99
CA PHE A 127 25.93 -11.55 8.65
C PHE A 127 25.89 -12.38 9.94
N THR A 128 26.69 -13.44 10.01
CA THR A 128 26.73 -14.40 11.14
C THR A 128 27.94 -14.23 12.04
N SER A 129 28.92 -13.41 11.65
CA SER A 129 30.09 -13.10 12.46
C SER A 129 29.72 -12.07 13.53
N THR A 130 29.24 -12.52 14.67
CA THR A 130 29.24 -11.75 15.91
C THR A 130 30.63 -11.81 16.55
N ASP A 131 31.17 -10.65 16.91
CA ASP A 131 32.22 -10.53 17.94
C ASP A 131 31.69 -10.97 19.32
#